data_AF-A0A9D5TQ42-F1
#
_entry.id   AF-A0A9D5TQ42-F1
#
_cell.length_a   1.000
_cell.length_b   1.000
_cell.length_c   1.000
_cell.angle_alpha   90.00
_cell.angle_beta   90.00
_cell.angle_gamma   90.00
#
_symmetry.space_group_name_H-M   'P 1'
#
loop_
_entity.id
_entity.type
_entity.pdbx_description
1 polymer ?
#
loop_
_entity_poly.entity_id
_entity_poly.type
_entity_poly.pdbx_seq_one_letter_code
_entity_poly.pdbx_strand_id
1 'polypeptide(L)' 'MKSKITTEVHTHTIASSHAYSTIHEMITECARKGIELLAITDHGPALNNDGAHYWHFYNLKSIPRRVNGVYVIRGAE' A
#
# COMPACT_ATOMS: atom_id res chain seq x y z
N MET A 1 -23.88 7.26 16.46
CA MET A 1 -22.43 7.22 16.17
C MET A 1 -22.25 7.00 14.68
N LYS A 2 -21.45 7.82 13.99
CA LYS A 2 -21.04 7.51 12.60
C LYS A 2 -19.91 6.49 12.65
N SER A 3 -20.02 5.40 11.89
CA SER A 3 -18.94 4.43 11.75
C SER A 3 -17.70 5.11 11.14
N LYS A 4 -16.54 4.95 11.77
CA LYS A 4 -15.26 5.42 11.23
C LYS A 4 -14.71 4.32 10.32
N ILE A 5 -14.41 4.65 9.07
CA ILE A 5 -13.66 3.76 8.18
C ILE A 5 -12.19 3.82 8.63
N THR A 6 -11.65 2.66 9.01
CA THR A 6 -10.27 2.53 9.52
C THR A 6 -9.40 1.66 8.61
N THR A 7 -9.81 1.49 7.35
CA THR A 7 -9.16 0.62 6.38
C THR A 7 -9.02 1.34 5.04
N GLU A 8 -7.83 1.25 4.45
CA GLU A 8 -7.55 1.61 3.06
C GLU A 8 -7.09 0.33 2.35
N VAL A 9 -7.75 -0.02 1.25
CA VAL A 9 -7.59 -1.32 0.59
C VAL A 9 -7.15 -1.21 -0.87
N HIS A 10 -7.01 -0.01 -1.42
CA HIS A 10 -6.57 0.21 -2.79
C HIS A 10 -5.62 1.41 -2.86
N THR A 11 -4.33 1.18 -3.02
CA THR A 11 -3.31 2.25 -3.11
C THR A 11 -2.20 1.94 -4.10
N HIS A 12 -1.61 2.99 -4.65
CA HIS A 12 -0.46 2.95 -5.55
C HIS A 12 0.74 3.69 -4.96
N THR A 13 1.89 3.05 -4.97
CA THR A 13 3.16 3.62 -4.55
C THR A 13 3.93 4.14 -5.76
N ILE A 14 5.12 4.70 -5.53
CA ILE A 14 6.07 5.05 -6.61
C ILE A 14 6.49 3.86 -7.51
N ALA A 15 6.04 2.63 -7.22
CA ALA A 15 6.20 1.50 -8.13
C ALA A 15 5.21 1.54 -9.33
N SER A 16 4.11 2.30 -9.21
CA SER A 16 3.26 2.73 -10.32
C SER A 16 3.65 4.14 -10.76
N SER A 17 3.84 4.36 -12.07
CA SER A 17 4.47 5.57 -12.62
C SER A 17 3.65 6.84 -12.44
N HIS A 18 2.32 6.71 -12.27
CA HIS A 18 1.45 7.84 -11.99
C HIS A 18 1.21 8.13 -10.50
N ALA A 19 1.84 7.37 -9.60
CA ALA A 19 1.68 7.54 -8.16
C ALA A 19 2.98 8.03 -7.49
N TYR A 20 2.83 8.68 -6.34
CA TYR A 20 3.86 9.61 -5.83
C TYR A 20 4.31 9.36 -4.39
N SER A 21 3.76 8.34 -3.71
CA SER A 21 4.09 8.07 -2.31
C SER A 21 4.82 6.73 -2.14
N THR A 22 5.73 6.68 -1.19
CA THR A 22 6.35 5.44 -0.72
C THR A 22 5.44 4.71 0.28
N ILE A 23 5.69 3.43 0.48
CA ILE A 23 4.97 2.62 1.48
C ILE A 23 5.10 3.23 2.88
N HIS A 24 6.27 3.77 3.24
CA HIS A 24 6.49 4.35 4.56
C HIS A 24 5.70 5.66 4.77
N GLU A 25 5.61 6.52 3.75
CA GLU A 25 4.79 7.73 3.81
C GLU A 25 3.32 7.38 3.99
N MET A 26 2.81 6.38 3.27
CA MET A 26 1.43 5.92 3.41
C MET A 26 1.13 5.35 4.80
N ILE A 27 2.02 4.50 5.33
CA ILE A 27 1.90 3.96 6.69
C ILE A 27 1.87 5.08 7.73
N THR A 28 2.75 6.06 7.59
CA THR A 28 2.84 7.20 8.53
C THR A 28 1.56 8.02 8.52
N GLU A 29 1.01 8.28 7.33
CA GLU A 29 -0.24 9.02 7.19
C GLU A 29 -1.45 8.22 7.69
N CYS A 30 -1.47 6.91 7.48
CA CYS A 30 -2.49 6.02 8.05
C CYS A 30 -2.48 6.06 9.58
N ALA A 31 -1.30 5.95 10.21
CA ALA A 31 -1.15 6.05 11.65
C ALA A 31 -1.66 7.40 12.17
N ARG A 32 -1.32 8.51 11.50
CA ARG A 32 -1.77 9.87 11.86
C ARG A 32 -3.29 10.04 11.77
N LYS A 33 -3.93 9.41 10.78
CA LYS A 33 -5.39 9.45 10.58
C LYS A 33 -6.15 8.43 11.44
N GLY A 34 -5.45 7.53 12.11
CA GLY A 34 -6.03 6.39 12.81
C GLY A 34 -6.74 5.44 11.84
N ILE A 35 -6.13 5.20 10.69
CA ILE A 35 -6.37 4.07 9.80
C ILE A 35 -5.50 2.93 10.31
N GLU A 36 -6.11 1.77 10.54
CA GLU A 36 -5.48 0.62 11.19
C GLU A 36 -5.00 -0.43 10.19
N LEU A 37 -5.45 -0.37 8.94
CA LEU A 37 -5.09 -1.30 7.88
C LEU A 37 -4.88 -0.55 6.56
N LEU A 38 -3.76 -0.83 5.90
CA LEU A 38 -3.37 -0.31 4.59
C LEU A 38 -3.03 -1.49 3.67
N ALA A 39 -3.63 -1.57 2.50
CA ALA A 39 -3.20 -2.47 1.44
C ALA A 39 -2.36 -1.74 0.39
N ILE A 40 -1.22 -2.32 0.05
CA ILE A 40 -0.40 -1.91 -1.09
C ILE A 40 -0.87 -2.73 -2.30
N THR A 41 -1.38 -2.05 -3.32
CA THR A 41 -1.99 -2.66 -4.52
C THR A 41 -1.48 -1.96 -5.78
N ASP A 42 -0.16 -1.85 -5.91
CA ASP A 42 0.48 -1.33 -7.13
C ASP A 42 0.01 -2.10 -8.38
N HIS A 43 0.05 -1.43 -9.53
CA HIS A 43 -0.39 -2.00 -10.81
C HIS A 43 0.38 -3.26 -11.17
N GLY A 44 -0.36 -4.30 -11.57
CA GLY A 44 0.23 -5.56 -12.00
C GLY A 44 1.17 -5.42 -13.22
N PRO A 45 2.13 -6.34 -13.41
CA PRO A 45 3.17 -6.23 -14.44
C PRO A 45 2.66 -6.22 -15.88
N ALA A 46 1.41 -6.61 -16.12
CA ALA A 46 0.78 -6.62 -17.43
C ALA A 46 0.33 -5.22 -17.90
N LEU A 47 0.25 -4.24 -17.00
CA LEU A 47 -0.09 -2.87 -17.37
C LEU A 47 1.13 -2.17 -17.98
N ASN A 48 1.08 -1.93 -19.29
CA ASN A 48 2.18 -1.30 -20.01
C ASN A 48 2.46 0.12 -19.48
N ASN A 49 3.75 0.45 -19.29
CA ASN A 49 4.29 1.74 -18.83
C ASN A 49 3.96 2.18 -17.38
N ASP A 50 3.13 1.43 -16.67
CA ASP A 50 2.67 1.80 -15.32
C ASP A 50 2.65 0.63 -14.32
N GLY A 51 2.77 -0.61 -14.82
CA GLY A 51 2.89 -1.81 -14.00
C GLY A 51 4.23 -1.95 -13.29
N ALA A 52 4.20 -2.35 -12.03
CA ALA A 52 5.39 -2.66 -11.27
C ALA A 52 6.03 -3.97 -11.75
N HIS A 53 7.37 -4.06 -11.66
CA HIS A 53 8.08 -5.32 -11.95
C HIS A 53 7.63 -6.43 -10.98
N TYR A 54 7.45 -7.67 -11.44
CA TYR A 54 6.89 -8.76 -10.61
C TYR A 54 7.66 -9.01 -9.29
N TRP A 55 8.97 -8.73 -9.24
CA TRP A 55 9.77 -8.78 -8.00
C TRP A 55 9.28 -7.83 -6.91
N HIS A 56 8.63 -6.72 -7.26
CA HIS A 56 7.98 -5.83 -6.30
C HIS A 56 7.03 -6.65 -5.41
N PHE A 57 6.09 -7.38 -6.02
CA PHE A 57 5.08 -8.19 -5.32
C PHE A 57 5.71 -9.37 -4.56
N TYR A 58 6.66 -10.10 -5.17
CA TYR A 58 7.35 -11.20 -4.51
C TYR A 58 8.09 -10.75 -3.24
N ASN A 59 8.63 -9.53 -3.25
CA ASN A 59 9.43 -9.00 -2.15
C ASN A 59 8.62 -8.17 -1.13
N LEU A 60 7.33 -7.90 -1.37
CA LEU A 60 6.44 -7.29 -0.35
C LEU A 60 6.45 -8.08 0.98
N LYS A 61 6.81 -9.38 0.93
CA LYS A 61 6.99 -10.21 2.13
C LYS A 61 8.04 -9.67 3.12
N SER A 62 9.00 -8.89 2.65
CA SER A 62 10.07 -8.27 3.44
C SER A 62 9.57 -7.10 4.29
N ILE A 63 8.39 -6.56 3.98
CA ILE A 63 7.77 -5.48 4.76
C ILE A 63 7.08 -6.10 5.99
N PRO A 64 7.32 -5.61 7.22
CA PRO A 64 6.65 -6.13 8.42
C PRO A 64 5.12 -6.08 8.29
N ARG A 65 4.41 -7.04 8.90
CA ARG A 65 2.94 -7.10 8.86
C ARG A 65 2.27 -5.95 9.63
N ARG A 66 3.00 -5.28 10.53
CA ARG A 66 2.52 -4.14 11.30
C ARG A 66 3.65 -3.13 11.52
N VAL A 67 3.39 -1.87 11.21
CA VAL A 67 4.34 -0.74 11.38
C VAL A 67 3.55 0.45 11.91
N ASN A 68 4.06 1.13 12.94
CA ASN A 68 3.37 2.29 13.57
C ASN A 68 1.90 2.01 13.97
N GLY A 69 1.60 0.76 14.34
CA GLY A 69 0.24 0.33 14.68
C GLY A 69 -0.65 -0.06 13.50
N VAL A 70 -0.25 0.24 12.26
CA VAL A 70 -0.98 -0.03 11.01
C VAL A 70 -0.61 -1.41 10.46
N TYR A 71 -1.60 -2.23 10.13
CA TYR A 71 -1.42 -3.50 9.42
C TYR A 71 -1.18 -3.26 7.93
N VAL A 72 -0.18 -3.95 7.37
CA VAL A 72 0.15 -3.85 5.94
C VAL A 72 -0.29 -5.11 5.20
N ILE A 73 -1.27 -4.95 4.31
CA ILE A 73 -1.72 -5.98 3.37
C ILE A 73 -0.87 -5.87 2.09
N ARG A 74 -0.41 -7.02 1.63
CA ARG A 74 0.51 -7.16 0.49
C ARG A 74 -0.33 -7.66 -0.68
N GLY A 75 -0.83 -6.75 -1.51
CA GLY A 75 -1.76 -7.03 -2.60
C GLY A 75 -1.18 -6.65 -3.97
N ALA A 76 -2.05 -6.61 -4.96
CA ALA A 76 -1.82 -6.16 -6.32
C ALA A 76 -3.16 -5.70 -6.91
N GLU A 77 -3.14 -4.72 -7.82
CA GLU A 77 -4.26 -4.43 -8.74
C GLU A 77 -4.04 -5.14 -10.09
#